data_AF-G2DCS9-F1
#
_entry.id   AF-G2DCS9-F1
#
_cell.length_a   1.000
_cell.length_b   1.000
_cell.length_c   1.000
_cell.angle_alpha   90.00
_cell.angle_beta   90.00
_cell.angle_gamma   90.00
#
_symmetry.space_group_name_H-M   'P 1'
#
loop_
_entity.id
_entity.type
_entity.pdbx_description
1 polymer ?
#
loop_
_entity_poly.entity_id
_entity_poly.type
_entity_poly.pdbx_seq_one_letter_code
_entity_poly.pdbx_strand_id
1 'polypeptide(L)'
;MALVSLGTLTYIKSVLKKLRGREGLRSQILKMPMVEAAGKLSYPDAIKIEMFSHAYTGLTPWHDQVFFYLCMESPTLWQPVFGFEYADNGALEQAMKQSYLAKIEQRRRGIG
;
A
#
# COMPACT_ATOMS: atom_id res chain seq x y z
N MET A 1 10.95 -14.66 4.41
CA MET A 1 9.64 -14.01 4.56
C MET A 1 9.76 -12.65 3.93
N ALA A 2 8.89 -12.32 2.98
CA ALA A 2 8.89 -11.03 2.32
C ALA A 2 7.45 -10.54 2.20
N LEU A 3 7.26 -9.24 2.42
CA LEU A 3 5.99 -8.53 2.34
C LEU A 3 6.20 -7.35 1.39
N VAL A 4 5.24 -7.14 0.50
CA VAL A 4 5.15 -5.92 -0.30
C VAL A 4 4.02 -5.07 0.27
N SER A 5 4.40 -3.93 0.85
CA SER A 5 3.49 -2.94 1.38
C SER A 5 3.31 -1.80 0.37
N LEU A 6 2.09 -1.56 -0.08
CA LEU A 6 1.73 -0.43 -0.93
C LEU A 6 1.00 0.62 -0.08
N GLY A 7 1.32 1.89 -0.26
CA GLY A 7 0.66 2.98 0.46
C GLY A 7 0.94 4.31 -0.21
N THR A 8 0.01 5.25 -0.07
CA THR A 8 0.17 6.59 -0.65
C THR A 8 0.88 7.54 0.30
N LEU A 9 1.53 8.55 -0.29
CA LEU A 9 2.06 9.65 0.50
C LEU A 9 0.91 10.49 1.07
N THR A 10 1.01 10.81 2.36
CA THR A 10 0.06 11.68 3.05
C THR A 10 0.77 12.90 3.60
N TYR A 11 0.14 14.06 3.47
CA TYR A 11 0.74 15.33 3.87
C TYR A 11 -0.11 16.07 4.89
N ILE A 12 0.51 16.53 5.96
CA ILE A 12 -0.09 17.53 6.84
C ILE A 12 0.08 18.93 6.23
N LYS A 13 -0.86 19.84 6.52
CA LYS A 13 -0.86 21.21 5.96
C LYS A 13 0.47 21.96 6.17
N SER A 14 1.11 21.78 7.33
CA SER A 14 2.40 22.39 7.64
C SER A 14 3.54 21.89 6.74
N VAL A 15 3.54 20.61 6.36
CA VAL A 15 4.54 20.03 5.45
C VAL A 15 4.34 20.54 4.04
N LEU A 16 3.09 20.64 3.56
CA LEU A 16 2.82 21.24 2.24
C LEU A 16 3.29 22.68 2.14
N LYS A 17 3.08 23.49 3.19
CA LYS A 17 3.56 24.87 3.24
C LYS A 17 5.08 24.93 3.09
N LYS A 18 5.81 24.03 3.77
CA LYS A 18 7.27 23.92 3.65
C LYS A 18 7.72 23.48 2.26
N LEU A 19 7.03 22.51 1.65
CA LEU A 19 7.36 22.02 0.31
C LEU A 19 7.17 23.11 -0.76
N ARG A 20 6.12 23.93 -0.64
CA ARG A 20 5.86 25.05 -1.57
C ARG A 20 6.83 26.22 -1.39
N GLY A 21 7.27 26.48 -0.15
CA GLY A 21 8.15 27.60 0.18
C GLY A 21 9.64 27.30 0.04
N ARG A 22 10.03 26.08 -0.33
CA ARG A 22 11.45 25.70 -0.43
C ARG A 22 12.01 26.14 -1.78
N GLU A 23 12.74 27.25 -1.79
CA GLU A 23 13.45 27.74 -2.97
C GLU A 23 14.39 26.67 -3.54
N GLY A 24 14.43 26.55 -4.87
CA GLY A 24 15.25 25.56 -5.59
C GLY A 24 14.67 24.13 -5.63
N LEU A 25 13.62 23.81 -4.86
CA LEU A 25 13.00 22.48 -4.92
C LEU A 25 12.08 22.34 -6.15
N ARG A 26 12.61 21.80 -7.25
CA ARG A 26 11.83 21.46 -8.46
C ARG A 26 11.12 20.11 -8.32
N SER A 27 10.14 20.02 -7.42
CA SER A 27 9.35 18.79 -7.24
C SER A 27 8.01 18.82 -7.98
N GLN A 28 7.60 17.70 -8.56
CA GLN A 28 6.29 17.51 -9.18
C GLN A 28 5.24 16.93 -8.21
N ILE A 29 5.64 16.64 -6.97
CA ILE A 29 4.86 15.87 -6.00
C ILE A 29 3.53 16.53 -5.60
N LEU A 30 3.43 17.85 -5.77
CA LEU A 30 2.23 18.64 -5.45
C LEU A 30 1.34 18.91 -6.67
N LYS A 31 1.67 18.36 -7.84
CA LYS A 31 0.87 18.55 -9.07
C LYS A 31 -0.30 17.58 -9.18
N MET A 32 -0.24 16.46 -8.47
CA MET A 32 -1.33 15.50 -8.39
C MET A 32 -2.46 16.05 -7.50
N PRO A 33 -3.73 15.78 -7.83
CA PRO A 33 -4.86 16.24 -7.01
C PRO A 33 -4.85 15.55 -5.64
N MET A 34 -5.22 16.27 -4.59
CA MET A 34 -5.28 15.75 -3.22
C MET A 34 -6.61 16.10 -2.57
N VAL A 35 -7.10 15.19 -1.74
CA VAL A 35 -8.32 15.31 -0.93
C VAL A 35 -7.99 15.10 0.54
N GLU A 36 -8.86 15.60 1.41
CA GLU A 36 -8.71 15.39 2.85
C GLU A 36 -9.06 13.95 3.22
N ALA A 37 -8.17 13.30 3.97
CA ALA A 37 -8.31 11.95 4.46
C ALA A 37 -7.72 11.89 5.87
N ALA A 38 -8.55 11.60 6.87
CA ALA A 38 -8.16 11.48 8.29
C ALA A 38 -7.31 12.67 8.80
N GLY A 39 -7.69 13.91 8.47
CA GLY A 39 -6.99 15.14 8.89
C GLY A 39 -5.67 15.40 8.16
N LYS A 40 -5.34 14.61 7.14
CA LYS A 40 -4.20 14.78 6.22
C LYS A 40 -4.70 14.97 4.79
N LEU A 41 -3.80 15.31 3.88
CA LEU A 41 -4.06 15.32 2.45
C LEU A 41 -3.44 14.08 1.81
N SER A 42 -4.24 13.38 1.00
CA SER A 42 -3.86 12.17 0.28
C SER A 42 -4.50 12.19 -1.12
N TYR A 43 -4.20 11.21 -1.96
CA TYR A 43 -4.80 11.11 -3.29
C TYR A 43 -6.29 10.70 -3.22
N PRO A 44 -7.13 11.13 -4.17
CA PRO A 44 -8.48 10.57 -4.34
C PRO A 44 -8.45 9.05 -4.51
N ASP A 45 -9.46 8.35 -3.99
CA ASP A 45 -9.53 6.88 -4.05
C ASP A 45 -9.43 6.33 -5.47
N ALA A 46 -10.03 7.00 -6.47
CA ALA A 46 -9.90 6.60 -7.86
C ALA A 46 -8.44 6.53 -8.34
N ILE A 47 -7.62 7.51 -7.96
CA ILE A 47 -6.18 7.54 -8.27
C ILE A 47 -5.44 6.47 -7.48
N LYS A 48 -5.80 6.26 -6.21
CA LYS A 48 -5.21 5.19 -5.39
C LYS A 48 -5.45 3.82 -6.00
N ILE A 49 -6.68 3.54 -6.42
CA ILE A 49 -7.05 2.27 -7.07
C ILE A 49 -6.23 2.09 -8.33
N GLU A 50 -6.12 3.10 -9.20
CA GLU A 50 -5.31 3.04 -10.42
C GLU A 50 -3.83 2.75 -10.10
N MET A 51 -3.22 3.53 -9.20
CA MET A 51 -1.83 3.38 -8.80
C MET A 51 -1.54 2.00 -8.20
N PHE A 52 -2.38 1.53 -7.27
CA PHE A 52 -2.18 0.26 -6.60
C PHE A 52 -2.47 -0.93 -7.50
N SER A 53 -3.51 -0.87 -8.34
CA SER A 53 -3.81 -1.93 -9.30
C SER A 53 -2.69 -2.07 -10.32
N HIS A 54 -2.14 -0.94 -10.79
CA HIS A 54 -0.98 -0.93 -11.66
C HIS A 54 0.25 -1.56 -10.98
N ALA A 55 0.55 -1.16 -9.75
CA ALA A 55 1.67 -1.73 -8.99
C ALA A 55 1.49 -3.23 -8.70
N TYR A 56 0.29 -3.65 -8.30
CA TYR A 56 -0.04 -5.04 -8.01
C TYR A 56 0.07 -5.91 -9.26
N THR A 57 -0.47 -5.46 -10.39
CA THR A 57 -0.38 -6.16 -11.69
C THR A 57 1.06 -6.20 -12.20
N GLY A 58 1.83 -5.12 -12.04
CA GLY A 58 3.25 -5.10 -12.41
C GLY A 58 4.11 -6.09 -11.60
N LEU A 59 3.61 -6.50 -10.42
CA LEU A 59 4.26 -7.47 -9.54
C LEU A 59 3.67 -8.88 -9.66
N THR A 60 2.94 -9.21 -10.73
CA THR A 60 2.42 -10.57 -10.99
C THR A 60 3.45 -11.68 -10.78
N PRO A 61 4.74 -11.56 -11.20
CA PRO A 61 5.73 -12.61 -10.93
C PRO A 61 5.93 -12.93 -9.44
N TRP A 62 5.59 -12.00 -8.55
CA TRP A 62 5.73 -12.13 -7.10
C TRP A 62 4.43 -12.57 -6.41
N HIS A 63 3.32 -12.68 -7.14
CA HIS A 63 2.08 -13.23 -6.61
C HIS A 63 2.34 -14.65 -6.06
N ASP A 64 1.67 -14.98 -4.96
CA ASP A 64 1.86 -16.22 -4.17
C ASP A 64 3.26 -16.44 -3.56
N GLN A 65 4.23 -15.57 -3.82
CA GLN A 65 5.57 -15.64 -3.24
C GLN A 65 5.74 -14.74 -2.01
N VAL A 66 4.99 -13.63 -1.99
CA VAL A 66 5.04 -12.59 -0.95
C VAL A 66 3.64 -12.21 -0.51
N PHE A 67 3.52 -11.69 0.70
CA PHE A 67 2.26 -11.15 1.19
C PHE A 67 2.09 -9.69 0.72
N PHE A 68 1.00 -9.39 0.04
CA PHE A 68 0.65 -8.03 -0.38
C PHE A 68 -0.25 -7.35 0.66
N TYR A 69 0.03 -6.09 0.96
CA TYR A 69 -0.66 -5.32 1.98
C TYR A 69 -0.83 -3.86 1.56
N LEU A 70 -2.02 -3.29 1.75
CA LEU A 70 -2.24 -1.84 1.65
C LEU A 70 -2.04 -1.20 3.03
N CYS A 71 -0.97 -0.42 3.20
CA CYS A 71 -0.55 0.09 4.49
C CYS A 71 -1.20 1.41 4.84
N MET A 72 -1.94 1.43 5.95
CA MET A 72 -2.67 2.61 6.45
C MET A 72 -3.68 3.17 5.43
N GLU A 73 -4.15 2.32 4.52
CA GLU A 73 -5.12 2.65 3.49
C GLU A 73 -6.49 2.06 3.84
N SER A 74 -7.55 2.63 3.25
CA SER A 74 -8.92 2.20 3.51
C SER A 74 -9.15 0.74 3.06
N PRO A 75 -9.87 -0.08 3.86
CA PRO A 75 -10.31 -1.42 3.45
C PRO A 75 -11.07 -1.42 2.12
N THR A 76 -11.80 -0.34 1.81
CA THR A 76 -12.56 -0.18 0.56
C THR A 76 -11.72 -0.23 -0.70
N LEU A 77 -10.38 -0.07 -0.60
CA LEU A 77 -9.45 -0.15 -1.72
C LEU A 77 -9.00 -1.59 -2.01
N TRP A 78 -9.23 -2.53 -1.10
CA TRP A 78 -8.70 -3.89 -1.21
C TRP A 78 -9.38 -4.68 -2.33
N GLN A 79 -10.70 -4.79 -2.30
CA GLN A 79 -11.48 -5.49 -3.33
C GLN A 79 -11.17 -4.99 -4.75
N PRO A 80 -11.17 -3.67 -5.06
CA PRO A 80 -10.86 -3.20 -6.41
C PRO A 80 -9.39 -3.36 -6.83
N VAL A 81 -8.44 -3.43 -5.89
CA VAL A 81 -7.00 -3.54 -6.21
C VAL A 81 -6.53 -4.98 -6.30
N PHE A 82 -6.92 -5.82 -5.33
CA PHE A 82 -6.46 -7.20 -5.21
C PHE A 82 -7.50 -8.23 -5.67
N GLY A 83 -8.76 -7.83 -5.86
CA GLY A 83 -9.87 -8.75 -6.16
C GLY A 83 -10.41 -9.48 -4.92
N PHE A 84 -9.88 -9.19 -3.73
CA PHE A 84 -10.33 -9.70 -2.45
C PHE A 84 -10.16 -8.63 -1.36
N GLU A 85 -10.89 -8.80 -0.27
CA GLU A 85 -10.74 -8.01 0.96
C GLU A 85 -10.84 -8.92 2.19
N TYR A 86 -10.37 -8.42 3.32
CA TYR A 86 -10.51 -9.10 4.61
C TYR A 86 -11.69 -8.52 5.37
N ALA A 87 -12.46 -9.38 6.04
CA ALA A 87 -13.64 -8.96 6.81
C ALA A 87 -13.30 -7.99 7.95
N ASP A 88 -12.13 -8.18 8.58
CA ASP A 88 -11.65 -7.34 9.67
C ASP A 88 -10.11 -7.44 9.81
N ASN A 89 -9.57 -6.66 10.75
CA ASN A 89 -8.13 -6.65 11.06
C ASN A 89 -7.62 -8.00 11.59
N GLY A 90 -8.47 -8.78 12.27
CA GLY A 90 -8.11 -10.10 12.77
C GLY A 90 -7.91 -11.10 11.63
N ALA A 91 -8.81 -11.09 10.64
CA ALA A 91 -8.69 -11.91 9.44
C ALA A 91 -7.43 -11.56 8.64
N LEU A 92 -7.14 -10.26 8.47
CA LEU A 92 -5.90 -9.78 7.85
C LEU A 92 -4.66 -10.27 8.62
N GLU A 93 -4.62 -10.10 9.94
CA GLU A 93 -3.49 -10.49 10.76
C GLU A 93 -3.25 -12.01 10.73
N GLN A 94 -4.33 -12.80 10.75
CA GLN A 94 -4.27 -14.24 10.61
C GLN A 94 -3.71 -14.66 9.25
N ALA A 95 -4.20 -14.08 8.14
CA ALA A 95 -3.71 -14.37 6.80
C ALA A 95 -2.21 -14.03 6.66
N MET A 96 -1.79 -12.89 7.21
CA MET A 96 -0.40 -12.47 7.23
C MET A 96 0.48 -13.48 8.01
N LYS A 97 0.07 -13.87 9.22
CA LYS A 97 0.78 -14.88 10.04
C LYS A 97 0.88 -16.23 9.32
N GLN A 98 -0.20 -16.68 8.68
CA GLN A 98 -0.22 -17.94 7.93
C GLN A 98 0.77 -17.92 6.77
N SER A 99 0.79 -16.85 5.97
CA SER A 99 1.77 -16.67 4.89
C SER A 99 3.22 -16.77 5.40
N TYR A 100 3.49 -16.13 6.54
CA TYR A 100 4.82 -16.12 7.15
C TYR A 100 5.23 -17.50 7.66
N LEU A 101 4.35 -18.18 8.39
CA LEU A 101 4.59 -19.52 8.92
C LEU A 101 4.78 -20.54 7.80
N ALA A 102 3.99 -20.46 6.72
CA ALA A 102 4.14 -21.31 5.54
C ALA A 102 5.54 -21.18 4.92
N LYS A 103 6.05 -19.94 4.80
CA LYS A 103 7.40 -19.69 4.26
C LYS A 103 8.51 -20.19 5.19
N ILE A 104 8.33 -20.05 6.51
CA ILE A 104 9.27 -20.59 7.50
C ILE A 104 9.31 -22.13 7.39
N GLU A 105 8.16 -22.77 7.27
CA GLU A 105 8.07 -24.22 7.17
C GLU A 105 8.66 -24.75 5.85
N GLN A 106 8.44 -24.07 4.72
CA GLN A 106 9.11 -24.40 3.44
C GLN A 106 10.63 -24.39 3.59
N ARG A 107 11.18 -23.33 4.21
CA ARG A 107 12.62 -23.21 4.46
C ARG A 107 13.14 -24.30 5.41
N ARG A 108 12.38 -24.63 6.46
CA ARG A 108 12.72 -25.70 7.41
C ARG A 108 12.80 -27.07 6.72
N ARG A 109 11.95 -27.31 5.71
CA ARG A 109 11.92 -28.55 4.93
C ARG A 109 12.97 -28.60 3.80
N GLY A 110 13.78 -27.54 3.63
CA GLY A 110 14.76 -27.47 2.54
C GLY A 110 14.15 -27.30 1.14
N ILE A 111 12.88 -26.91 1.06
CA ILE A 111 12.18 -26.65 -0.20
C ILE A 111 12.31 -25.15 -0.47
N GLY A 112 13.24 -24.76 -1.34
CA GLY A 112 13.58 -23.38 -1.65
C GLY A 112 13.79 -23.17 -3.13
#